data_AF-A0A292SKG8-F1
#
_entry.id   AF-A0A292SKG8-F1
#
_cell.length_a   1.000
_cell.length_b   1.000
_cell.length_c   1.000
_cell.angle_alpha   90.00
_cell.angle_beta   90.00
_cell.angle_gamma   90.00
#
_symmetry.space_group_name_H-M   'P 1'
#
loop_
_entity.id
_entity.type
_entity.pdbx_description
1 polymer ?
#
loop_
_entity_poly.entity_id
_entity_poly.type
_entity_poly.pdbx_seq_one_letter_code
_entity_poly.pdbx_strand_id
1 'polypeptide(L)'
;MSFKGSAASEAAKAAKKLAHEAKLNKLKEAVRNKSVEELEKTFGGKLAKNKAFNKFLDIVSSNTLIADALIALFLTAVARPASIYAIPTKDPVEKKKNNYQVAHSAATGLLGLGFTMAIAEPIKRGVMKIIDEPSKYIKKGDSSYVSKNERVFRETAVRIHQPLFLPIRAALTILMVKPILDALGLDKNGKGAVSPQTKAKIDYSFMSFKGTDKKAFKKFSNLNVNVQKTTDSVAANTQTPSFKGAGGQVTELIAQGIGKIGETNSARKFINWFAKKDNWFPHLIAGESLWLSGFYMQQTAKSKKIEKDQKLPMMLNQGITAVLCTLGAYKLDGLIKDKLDVYKEVYKKMNPEMEAKSKPFADLLKKYANDKNMLKALKNDKKYETIRKAYYQWDNKMMGIRLLGPVVIFTVIYRFIGPVVITPLANKLSEWIEPHNKKAA
;
A
#
# COMPACT_ATOMS: atom_id res chain seq x y z
N MET A 1 30.02 -37.43 0.72
CA MET A 1 30.57 -36.06 0.87
C MET A 1 29.46 -35.04 0.62
N SER A 2 29.06 -34.24 1.61
CA SER A 2 28.52 -32.85 1.47
C SER A 2 27.73 -32.42 2.73
N PHE A 3 28.39 -32.41 3.89
CA PHE A 3 27.92 -31.68 5.08
C PHE A 3 28.72 -30.39 5.32
N LYS A 4 29.90 -30.23 4.70
CA LYS A 4 30.75 -29.03 4.83
C LYS A 4 30.25 -27.81 4.05
N GLY A 5 29.44 -28.02 3.00
CA GLY A 5 28.92 -26.93 2.15
C GLY A 5 27.80 -26.09 2.78
N SER A 6 26.96 -26.68 3.64
CA SER A 6 25.85 -25.94 4.28
C SER A 6 26.32 -25.11 5.48
N ALA A 7 27.24 -25.64 6.29
CA ALA A 7 27.77 -24.93 7.46
C ALA A 7 28.57 -23.69 7.06
N ALA A 8 29.40 -23.77 6.01
CA ALA A 8 30.13 -22.61 5.48
C ALA A 8 29.18 -21.54 4.89
N SER A 9 28.09 -21.98 4.23
CA SER A 9 27.02 -21.11 3.71
C SER A 9 26.23 -20.41 4.82
N GLU A 10 25.92 -21.11 5.91
CA GLU A 10 25.24 -20.56 7.08
C GLU A 10 26.14 -19.61 7.86
N ALA A 11 27.41 -19.96 8.06
CA ALA A 11 28.40 -19.08 8.67
C ALA A 11 28.59 -17.79 7.85
N ALA A 12 28.64 -17.88 6.52
CA ALA A 12 28.72 -16.71 5.64
C ALA A 12 27.45 -15.84 5.70
N LYS A 13 26.26 -16.44 5.81
CA LYS A 13 25.01 -15.70 6.02
C LYS A 13 24.97 -15.01 7.38
N ALA A 14 25.40 -15.70 8.43
CA ALA A 14 25.49 -15.14 9.79
C ALA A 14 26.47 -13.97 9.85
N ALA A 15 27.65 -14.12 9.25
CA ALA A 15 28.66 -13.05 9.17
C ALA A 15 28.14 -11.83 8.40
N LYS A 16 27.45 -12.03 7.27
CA LYS A 16 26.81 -10.93 6.52
C LYS A 16 25.73 -10.22 7.34
N LYS A 17 24.93 -10.98 8.11
CA LYS A 17 23.91 -10.43 9.00
C LYS A 17 24.52 -9.59 10.12
N LEU A 18 25.55 -10.10 10.79
CA LEU A 18 26.30 -9.38 11.83
C LEU A 18 26.94 -8.09 11.29
N ALA A 19 27.58 -8.15 10.13
CA ALA A 19 28.18 -6.98 9.49
C ALA A 19 27.12 -5.92 9.11
N HIS A 20 25.95 -6.37 8.64
CA HIS A 20 24.82 -5.50 8.34
C HIS A 20 24.24 -4.84 9.61
N GLU A 21 24.03 -5.59 10.68
CA GLU A 21 23.54 -5.09 11.96
C GLU A 21 24.51 -4.08 12.59
N ALA A 22 25.82 -4.37 12.55
CA ALA A 22 26.86 -3.45 13.02
C ALA A 22 26.84 -2.12 12.24
N LYS A 23 26.68 -2.18 10.90
CA LYS A 23 26.55 -0.99 10.06
C LYS A 23 25.28 -0.19 10.41
N LEU A 24 24.16 -0.87 10.62
CA LEU A 24 22.90 -0.23 10.97
C LEU A 24 22.97 0.45 12.35
N ASN A 25 23.61 -0.19 13.33
CA ASN A 25 23.81 0.38 14.66
C ASN A 25 24.69 1.62 14.62
N LYS A 26 25.80 1.60 13.87
CA LYS A 26 26.63 2.80 13.65
C LYS A 26 25.82 3.97 13.06
N LEU A 27 24.92 3.71 12.12
CA LEU A 27 24.05 4.74 11.56
C LEU A 27 23.05 5.30 12.59
N LYS A 28 22.49 4.44 13.44
CA LYS A 28 21.59 4.85 14.53
C LYS A 28 22.33 5.66 15.59
N GLU A 29 23.53 5.25 15.97
CA GLU A 29 24.41 5.98 16.89
C GLU A 29 24.78 7.35 16.33
N ALA A 30 25.11 7.45 15.04
CA ALA A 30 25.37 8.73 14.39
C ALA A 30 24.17 9.70 14.50
N VAL A 31 22.93 9.21 14.41
CA VAL A 31 21.72 10.02 14.68
C VAL A 31 21.60 10.37 16.17
N ARG A 32 21.89 9.41 17.06
CA ARG A 32 21.86 9.63 18.51
C ARG A 32 22.94 10.61 19.00
N ASN A 33 23.99 10.85 18.23
CA ASN A 33 25.02 11.82 18.59
C ASN A 33 24.73 13.23 18.06
N LYS A 34 23.86 13.38 17.04
CA LYS A 34 23.48 14.71 16.51
C LYS A 34 22.58 15.50 17.46
N SER A 35 22.75 16.82 17.52
CA SER A 35 21.83 17.69 18.27
C SER A 35 20.44 17.73 17.63
N VAL A 36 19.42 18.19 18.38
CA VAL A 36 18.06 18.36 17.83
C VAL A 36 18.07 19.42 16.73
N GLU A 37 18.80 20.51 16.91
CA GLU A 37 18.95 21.59 15.94
C GLU A 37 19.59 21.12 14.62
N GLU A 38 20.57 20.21 14.70
CA GLU A 38 21.16 19.59 13.52
C GLU A 38 20.15 18.70 12.78
N LEU A 39 19.37 17.92 13.53
CA LEU A 39 18.37 17.02 12.95
C LEU A 39 17.21 17.81 12.33
N GLU A 40 16.77 18.92 12.91
CA GLU A 40 15.75 19.82 12.37
C GLU A 40 16.06 20.34 10.97
N LYS A 41 17.34 20.55 10.67
CA LYS A 41 17.77 21.01 9.34
C LYS A 41 17.69 19.90 8.30
N THR A 42 17.75 18.63 8.72
CA THR A 42 17.63 17.48 7.81
C THR A 42 16.20 17.28 7.33
N PHE A 43 16.06 16.67 6.15
CA PHE A 43 14.75 16.27 5.62
C PHE A 43 13.98 15.37 6.60
N GLY A 44 14.68 14.45 7.27
CA GLY A 44 14.07 13.56 8.28
C GLY A 44 13.52 14.31 9.48
N GLY A 45 14.27 15.26 10.04
CA GLY A 45 13.79 16.06 11.17
C GLY A 45 12.58 16.93 10.80
N LYS A 46 12.60 17.56 9.62
CA LYS A 46 11.45 18.31 9.09
C LYS A 46 10.21 17.44 8.93
N LEU A 47 10.36 16.25 8.37
CA LEU A 47 9.26 15.29 8.26
C LEU A 47 8.73 14.85 9.63
N ALA A 48 9.60 14.59 10.60
CA ALA A 48 9.21 14.10 11.92
C ALA A 48 8.31 15.09 12.67
N LYS A 49 8.48 16.40 12.45
CA LYS A 49 7.64 17.46 13.01
C LYS A 49 6.44 17.84 12.13
N ASN A 50 6.39 17.36 10.89
CA ASN A 50 5.33 17.74 9.95
C ASN A 50 3.99 17.12 10.35
N LYS A 51 2.97 17.96 10.59
CA LYS A 51 1.64 17.53 11.02
C LYS A 51 0.94 16.63 10.00
N ALA A 52 1.02 16.95 8.71
CA ALA A 52 0.38 16.17 7.65
C ALA A 52 1.03 14.78 7.52
N PHE A 53 2.36 14.72 7.56
CA PHE A 53 3.09 13.45 7.58
C PHE A 53 2.74 12.62 8.82
N ASN A 54 2.68 13.24 9.99
CA ASN A 54 2.27 12.56 11.21
C ASN A 54 0.84 12.01 11.13
N LYS A 55 -0.10 12.76 10.56
CA LYS A 55 -1.47 12.26 10.31
C LYS A 55 -1.45 11.10 9.31
N PHE A 56 -0.61 11.17 8.28
CA PHE A 56 -0.44 10.08 7.33
C PHE A 56 0.11 8.81 8.00
N LEU A 57 1.06 8.92 8.94
CA LEU A 57 1.54 7.77 9.74
C LEU A 57 0.41 7.11 10.57
N ASP A 58 -0.55 7.89 11.09
CA ASP A 58 -1.73 7.36 11.78
C ASP A 58 -2.64 6.58 10.81
N ILE A 59 -2.78 7.07 9.58
CA ILE A 59 -3.54 6.36 8.55
C ILE A 59 -2.84 5.06 8.17
N VAL A 60 -1.52 5.10 7.95
CA VAL A 60 -0.71 3.91 7.64
C VAL A 60 -0.83 2.84 8.74
N SER A 61 -0.76 3.24 10.02
CA SER A 61 -0.86 2.29 11.14
C SER A 61 -2.27 1.77 11.38
N SER A 62 -3.30 2.58 11.11
CA SER A 62 -4.68 2.25 11.44
C SER A 62 -5.45 1.59 10.30
N ASN A 63 -5.12 1.89 9.05
CA ASN A 63 -5.74 1.29 7.87
C ASN A 63 -4.78 1.38 6.66
N THR A 64 -3.97 0.35 6.51
CA THR A 64 -2.97 0.27 5.43
C THR A 64 -3.61 0.32 4.04
N LEU A 65 -4.87 -0.10 3.88
CA LEU A 65 -5.60 -0.05 2.61
C LEU A 65 -6.01 1.38 2.22
N ILE A 66 -6.43 2.20 3.19
CA ILE A 66 -6.66 3.63 2.97
C ILE A 66 -5.34 4.34 2.64
N ALA A 67 -4.25 3.98 3.33
CA ALA A 67 -2.92 4.51 3.00
C ALA A 67 -2.51 4.16 1.56
N ASP A 68 -2.71 2.91 1.12
CA ASP A 68 -2.48 2.49 -0.27
C ASP A 68 -3.31 3.31 -1.26
N ALA A 69 -4.56 3.63 -0.92
CA ALA A 69 -5.44 4.45 -1.76
C ALA A 69 -5.01 5.92 -1.83
N LEU A 70 -4.52 6.50 -0.74
CA LEU A 70 -3.97 7.86 -0.71
C LEU A 70 -2.67 7.96 -1.52
N ILE A 71 -1.79 6.96 -1.42
CA ILE A 71 -0.59 6.89 -2.27
C ILE A 71 -0.99 6.73 -3.73
N ALA A 72 -1.99 5.89 -4.03
CA ALA A 72 -2.54 5.81 -5.39
C ALA A 72 -3.06 7.16 -5.88
N LEU A 73 -3.85 7.87 -5.06
CA LEU A 73 -4.36 9.20 -5.41
C LEU A 73 -3.21 10.16 -5.71
N PHE A 74 -2.16 10.20 -4.89
CA PHE A 74 -0.99 11.02 -5.17
C PHE A 74 -0.34 10.64 -6.51
N LEU A 75 -0.16 9.34 -6.76
CA LEU A 75 0.41 8.86 -8.02
C LEU A 75 -0.45 9.24 -9.24
N THR A 76 -1.77 9.16 -9.12
CA THR A 76 -2.69 9.40 -10.25
C THR A 76 -3.08 10.87 -10.43
N ALA A 77 -3.11 11.67 -9.36
CA ALA A 77 -3.49 13.08 -9.42
C ALA A 77 -2.30 14.03 -9.48
N VAL A 78 -1.11 13.58 -9.07
CA VAL A 78 0.11 14.40 -9.08
C VAL A 78 1.18 13.79 -9.99
N ALA A 79 1.64 12.57 -9.68
CA ALA A 79 2.82 12.04 -10.38
C ALA A 79 2.57 11.78 -11.86
N ARG A 80 1.45 11.15 -12.20
CA ARG A 80 1.06 10.90 -13.59
C ARG A 80 0.79 12.22 -14.34
N PRO A 81 -0.02 13.18 -13.83
CA PRO A 81 -0.22 14.46 -14.48
C PRO A 81 1.06 15.27 -14.70
N ALA A 82 1.91 15.38 -13.68
CA ALA A 82 3.19 16.08 -13.79
C ALA A 82 4.05 15.49 -14.92
N SER A 83 3.96 14.19 -15.10
CA SER A 83 4.71 13.48 -16.13
C SER A 83 4.13 13.63 -17.53
N ILE A 84 2.80 13.66 -17.66
CA ILE A 84 2.13 13.97 -18.92
C ILE A 84 2.52 15.39 -19.37
N TYR A 85 2.52 16.36 -18.45
CA TYR A 85 2.91 17.73 -18.76
C TYR A 85 4.40 17.95 -18.98
N ALA A 86 5.25 17.00 -18.58
CA ALA A 86 6.68 17.06 -18.87
C ALA A 86 7.01 16.72 -20.33
N ILE A 87 6.08 16.07 -21.07
CA ILE A 87 6.25 15.75 -22.49
C ILE A 87 6.00 17.02 -23.31
N PRO A 88 6.96 17.49 -24.13
CA PRO A 88 6.77 18.68 -24.96
C PRO A 88 5.68 18.43 -26.01
N THR A 89 4.58 19.18 -25.94
CA THR A 89 3.53 19.16 -26.97
C THR A 89 3.59 20.42 -27.80
N LYS A 90 3.79 20.29 -29.11
CA LYS A 90 3.77 21.42 -30.06
C LYS A 90 2.40 21.59 -30.73
N ASP A 91 1.58 20.54 -30.75
CA ASP A 91 0.26 20.51 -31.40
C ASP A 91 -0.89 20.79 -30.40
N PRO A 92 -1.82 21.73 -30.72
CA PRO A 92 -3.06 21.95 -29.96
C PRO A 92 -3.89 20.67 -29.71
N VAL A 93 -3.88 19.70 -30.63
CA VAL A 93 -4.61 18.44 -30.51
C VAL A 93 -3.98 17.55 -29.43
N GLU A 94 -2.65 17.45 -29.41
CA GLU A 94 -1.92 16.73 -28.36
C GLU A 94 -2.14 17.37 -26.98
N LYS A 95 -2.20 18.69 -26.92
CA LYS A 95 -2.49 19.42 -25.67
C LYS A 95 -3.88 19.08 -25.12
N LYS A 96 -4.91 18.99 -25.98
CA LYS A 96 -6.26 18.54 -25.57
C LYS A 96 -6.24 17.09 -25.08
N LYS A 97 -5.55 16.20 -25.79
CA LYS A 97 -5.40 14.79 -25.40
C LYS A 97 -4.69 14.64 -24.06
N ASN A 98 -3.68 15.45 -23.78
CA ASN A 98 -2.96 15.44 -22.50
C ASN A 98 -3.85 15.93 -21.35
N ASN A 99 -4.62 17.01 -21.56
CA ASN A 99 -5.56 17.49 -20.56
C ASN A 99 -6.66 16.45 -20.23
N TYR A 100 -7.19 15.77 -21.25
CA TYR A 100 -8.14 14.67 -21.04
C TYR A 100 -7.53 13.54 -20.20
N GLN A 101 -6.29 13.13 -20.50
CA GLN A 101 -5.59 12.08 -19.75
C GLN A 101 -5.28 12.48 -18.29
N VAL A 102 -4.90 13.73 -18.07
CA VAL A 102 -4.68 14.28 -16.72
C VAL A 102 -5.96 14.21 -15.90
N ALA A 103 -7.07 14.69 -16.45
CA ALA A 103 -8.35 14.66 -15.78
C ALA A 103 -8.86 13.24 -15.55
N HIS A 104 -8.72 12.35 -16.54
CA HIS A 104 -9.06 10.94 -16.41
C HIS A 104 -8.27 10.27 -15.28
N SER A 105 -6.97 10.54 -15.20
CA SER A 105 -6.10 10.02 -14.14
C SER A 105 -6.49 10.56 -12.76
N ALA A 106 -6.76 11.86 -12.64
CA ALA A 106 -7.20 12.44 -11.37
C ALA A 106 -8.57 11.89 -10.92
N ALA A 107 -9.54 11.79 -11.85
CA ALA A 107 -10.88 11.28 -11.57
C ALA A 107 -10.87 9.81 -11.12
N THR A 108 -10.11 8.95 -11.81
CA THR A 108 -9.95 7.53 -11.42
C THR A 108 -9.29 7.39 -10.04
N GLY A 109 -8.32 8.25 -9.72
CA GLY A 109 -7.70 8.32 -8.39
C GLY A 109 -8.69 8.69 -7.28
N LEU A 110 -9.47 9.74 -7.49
CA LEU A 110 -10.45 10.25 -6.52
C LEU A 110 -11.57 9.23 -6.28
N LEU A 111 -12.16 8.67 -7.34
CA LEU A 111 -13.14 7.59 -7.23
C LEU A 111 -12.57 6.37 -6.51
N GLY A 112 -11.32 6.01 -6.86
CA GLY A 112 -10.61 4.93 -6.21
C GLY A 112 -10.47 5.11 -4.70
N LEU A 113 -10.11 6.31 -4.24
CA LEU A 113 -10.06 6.63 -2.82
C LEU A 113 -11.45 6.55 -2.19
N GLY A 114 -12.46 7.16 -2.80
CA GLY A 114 -13.84 7.16 -2.32
C GLY A 114 -14.39 5.75 -2.11
N PHE A 115 -14.27 4.87 -3.12
CA PHE A 115 -14.67 3.46 -3.01
C PHE A 115 -13.89 2.71 -1.94
N THR A 116 -12.58 2.97 -1.81
CA THR A 116 -11.77 2.33 -0.78
C THR A 116 -12.24 2.73 0.60
N MET A 117 -12.49 4.02 0.85
CA MET A 117 -12.97 4.51 2.15
C MET A 117 -14.35 3.94 2.49
N ALA A 118 -15.27 3.90 1.52
CA ALA A 118 -16.61 3.38 1.70
C ALA A 118 -16.64 1.89 2.11
N ILE A 119 -15.68 1.10 1.63
CA ILE A 119 -15.60 -0.35 1.90
C ILE A 119 -14.70 -0.64 3.12
N ALA A 120 -13.51 -0.04 3.17
CA ALA A 120 -12.49 -0.38 4.15
C ALA A 120 -12.86 0.03 5.58
N GLU A 121 -13.60 1.14 5.76
CA GLU A 121 -13.93 1.65 7.09
C GLU A 121 -14.96 0.77 7.83
N PRO A 122 -16.11 0.38 7.23
CA PRO A 122 -17.00 -0.61 7.84
C PRO A 122 -16.31 -1.95 8.10
N ILE A 123 -15.44 -2.41 7.19
CA ILE A 123 -14.73 -3.68 7.37
C ILE A 123 -13.76 -3.62 8.52
N LYS A 124 -12.95 -2.55 8.61
CA LYS A 124 -12.06 -2.31 9.75
C LYS A 124 -12.83 -2.35 11.06
N ARG A 125 -13.97 -1.66 11.15
CA ARG A 125 -14.81 -1.66 12.36
C ARG A 125 -15.34 -3.05 12.71
N GLY A 126 -15.79 -3.82 11.72
CA GLY A 126 -16.20 -5.22 11.91
C GLY A 126 -15.05 -6.11 12.40
N VAL A 127 -13.85 -5.94 11.85
CA VAL A 127 -12.65 -6.67 12.30
C VAL A 127 -12.25 -6.28 13.72
N MET A 128 -12.33 -4.98 14.08
CA MET A 128 -12.04 -4.53 15.44
C MET A 128 -13.01 -5.12 16.47
N LYS A 129 -14.31 -5.28 16.13
CA LYS A 129 -15.25 -6.01 16.99
C LYS A 129 -14.78 -7.44 17.30
N ILE A 130 -14.20 -8.14 16.31
CA ILE A 130 -13.64 -9.48 16.51
C ILE A 130 -12.38 -9.43 17.38
N ILE A 131 -11.52 -8.43 17.21
CA ILE A 131 -10.30 -8.28 18.01
C ILE A 131 -10.63 -8.01 19.48
N ASP A 132 -11.62 -7.16 19.72
CA ASP A 132 -12.05 -6.76 21.07
C ASP A 132 -12.74 -7.92 21.79
N GLU A 133 -13.51 -8.74 21.08
CA GLU A 133 -14.26 -9.86 21.64
C GLU A 133 -14.25 -11.12 20.73
N PRO A 134 -13.12 -11.82 20.58
CA PRO A 134 -13.00 -12.92 19.62
C PRO A 134 -13.99 -14.06 19.85
N SER A 135 -14.26 -14.41 21.11
CA SER A 135 -15.17 -15.48 21.51
C SER A 135 -16.63 -15.23 21.11
N LYS A 136 -17.04 -13.98 20.92
CA LYS A 136 -18.40 -13.64 20.47
C LYS A 136 -18.62 -14.02 19.00
N TYR A 137 -17.60 -13.84 18.16
CA TYR A 137 -17.71 -13.98 16.70
C TYR A 137 -17.09 -15.28 16.15
N ILE A 138 -16.12 -15.87 16.85
CA ILE A 138 -15.55 -17.18 16.56
C ILE A 138 -16.05 -18.14 17.64
N LYS A 139 -17.19 -18.79 17.36
CA LYS A 139 -17.89 -19.63 18.33
C LYS A 139 -17.33 -21.06 18.36
N LYS A 140 -16.71 -21.48 17.27
CA LYS A 140 -16.12 -22.82 17.11
C LYS A 140 -14.59 -22.74 17.06
N GLY A 141 -13.94 -23.57 17.89
CA GLY A 141 -12.48 -23.68 17.94
C GLY A 141 -11.81 -22.66 18.88
N ASP A 142 -10.48 -22.70 18.92
CA ASP A 142 -9.68 -21.77 19.72
C ASP A 142 -9.67 -20.38 19.07
N SER A 143 -10.29 -19.39 19.70
CA SER A 143 -10.29 -17.98 19.25
C SER A 143 -9.09 -17.18 19.76
N SER A 144 -8.27 -17.75 20.66
CA SER A 144 -7.12 -17.06 21.26
C SER A 144 -6.03 -16.71 20.25
N TYR A 145 -5.97 -17.38 19.10
CA TYR A 145 -5.04 -17.04 18.03
C TYR A 145 -5.27 -15.65 17.44
N VAL A 146 -6.50 -15.12 17.53
CA VAL A 146 -6.80 -13.73 17.14
C VAL A 146 -6.04 -12.78 18.04
N SER A 147 -6.22 -12.87 19.36
CA SER A 147 -5.52 -11.99 20.30
C SER A 147 -4.01 -12.21 20.31
N LYS A 148 -3.54 -13.46 20.16
CA LYS A 148 -2.10 -13.78 20.06
C LYS A 148 -1.44 -13.19 18.81
N ASN A 149 -2.17 -13.12 17.70
CA ASN A 149 -1.67 -12.64 16.41
C ASN A 149 -2.47 -11.44 15.90
N GLU A 150 -2.89 -10.55 16.81
CA GLU A 150 -3.90 -9.50 16.59
C GLU A 150 -3.66 -8.73 15.30
N ARG A 151 -2.43 -8.28 15.10
CA ARG A 151 -2.06 -7.48 13.93
C ARG A 151 -2.10 -8.27 12.62
N VAL A 152 -1.59 -9.50 12.62
CA VAL A 152 -1.56 -10.36 11.43
C VAL A 152 -2.99 -10.70 11.04
N PHE A 153 -3.82 -11.04 12.02
CA PHE A 153 -5.25 -11.24 11.82
C PHE A 153 -5.92 -9.98 11.25
N ARG A 154 -5.72 -8.82 11.89
CA ARG A 154 -6.31 -7.54 11.47
C ARG A 154 -6.00 -7.20 10.02
N GLU A 155 -4.72 -7.15 9.66
CA GLU A 155 -4.32 -6.74 8.31
C GLU A 155 -4.76 -7.76 7.26
N THR A 156 -4.73 -9.06 7.58
CA THR A 156 -5.22 -10.11 6.68
C THR A 156 -6.74 -9.99 6.46
N ALA A 157 -7.51 -9.87 7.54
CA ALA A 157 -8.96 -9.81 7.49
C ALA A 157 -9.48 -8.52 6.82
N VAL A 158 -8.81 -7.39 7.03
CA VAL A 158 -9.16 -6.12 6.37
C VAL A 158 -8.87 -6.18 4.87
N ARG A 159 -7.94 -7.02 4.40
CA ARG A 159 -7.58 -7.10 2.97
C ARG A 159 -8.25 -8.24 2.21
N ILE A 160 -8.78 -9.26 2.89
CA ILE A 160 -9.37 -10.45 2.26
C ILE A 160 -10.57 -10.15 1.34
N HIS A 161 -11.23 -9.01 1.52
CA HIS A 161 -12.37 -8.60 0.69
C HIS A 161 -11.95 -8.12 -0.71
N GLN A 162 -10.70 -7.71 -0.88
CA GLN A 162 -10.23 -7.05 -2.11
C GLN A 162 -10.50 -7.88 -3.38
N PRO A 163 -10.26 -9.20 -3.40
CA PRO A 163 -10.66 -10.09 -4.49
C PRO A 163 -12.11 -9.94 -4.99
N LEU A 164 -13.06 -9.73 -4.07
CA LEU A 164 -14.49 -9.66 -4.39
C LEU A 164 -14.89 -8.25 -4.87
N PHE A 165 -14.34 -7.21 -4.23
CA PHE A 165 -14.76 -5.83 -4.46
C PHE A 165 -14.02 -5.16 -5.61
N LEU A 166 -12.81 -5.59 -5.96
CA LEU A 166 -12.01 -4.92 -6.99
C LEU A 166 -12.63 -4.97 -8.39
N PRO A 167 -13.23 -6.09 -8.86
CA PRO A 167 -13.95 -6.10 -10.13
C PRO A 167 -15.15 -5.13 -10.13
N ILE A 168 -15.91 -5.09 -9.04
CA ILE A 168 -17.05 -4.18 -8.87
C ILE A 168 -16.58 -2.72 -8.89
N ARG A 169 -15.54 -2.41 -8.11
CA ARG A 169 -14.91 -1.09 -8.08
C ARG A 169 -14.41 -0.66 -9.45
N ALA A 170 -13.76 -1.55 -10.20
CA ALA A 170 -13.27 -1.25 -11.54
C ALA A 170 -14.43 -0.94 -12.50
N ALA A 171 -15.49 -1.74 -12.48
CA ALA A 171 -16.69 -1.51 -13.28
C ALA A 171 -17.35 -0.16 -12.94
N LEU A 172 -17.58 0.13 -11.66
CA LEU A 172 -18.13 1.41 -11.21
C LEU A 172 -17.25 2.60 -11.59
N THR A 173 -15.92 2.45 -11.46
CA THR A 173 -14.98 3.50 -11.88
C THR A 173 -15.12 3.79 -13.37
N ILE A 174 -15.15 2.75 -14.23
CA ILE A 174 -15.32 2.93 -15.68
C ILE A 174 -16.65 3.64 -16.01
N LEU A 175 -17.72 3.26 -15.32
CA LEU A 175 -19.06 3.85 -15.52
C LEU A 175 -19.11 5.31 -15.10
N MET A 176 -18.45 5.70 -14.00
CA MET A 176 -18.51 7.04 -13.43
C MET A 176 -17.52 8.03 -14.05
N VAL A 177 -16.38 7.56 -14.55
CA VAL A 177 -15.34 8.47 -15.07
C VAL A 177 -15.82 9.24 -16.29
N LYS A 178 -16.50 8.59 -17.24
CA LYS A 178 -16.96 9.30 -18.45
C LYS A 178 -17.92 10.46 -18.12
N PRO A 179 -19.02 10.26 -17.35
CA PRO A 179 -19.87 11.36 -16.91
C PRO A 179 -19.13 12.50 -16.20
N ILE A 180 -18.14 12.19 -15.36
CA ILE A 180 -17.33 13.21 -14.68
C ILE A 180 -16.52 14.04 -15.68
N LEU A 181 -15.89 13.39 -16.67
CA LEU A 181 -15.11 14.09 -17.68
C LEU A 181 -15.99 14.93 -18.60
N ASP A 182 -17.14 14.40 -19.00
CA ASP A 182 -18.12 15.12 -19.82
C ASP A 182 -18.65 16.36 -19.06
N ALA A 183 -18.93 16.24 -17.75
CA ALA A 183 -19.33 17.36 -16.89
C ALA A 183 -18.23 18.42 -16.71
N LEU A 184 -16.95 18.05 -16.86
CA LEU A 184 -15.82 18.97 -16.88
C LEU A 184 -15.56 19.57 -18.27
N GLY A 185 -16.41 19.29 -19.26
CA GLY A 185 -16.27 19.75 -20.64
C GLY A 185 -15.10 19.10 -21.39
N LEU A 186 -14.63 17.92 -20.93
CA LEU A 186 -13.49 17.22 -21.49
C LEU A 186 -13.94 16.05 -22.37
N ASP A 187 -13.93 16.27 -23.68
CA ASP A 187 -14.18 15.22 -24.67
C ASP A 187 -12.87 14.51 -25.09
N LYS A 188 -12.98 13.23 -25.44
CA LYS A 188 -11.90 12.37 -25.91
C LYS A 188 -11.44 12.74 -27.35
N ASN A 189 -12.15 13.64 -28.03
CA ASN A 189 -11.93 13.95 -29.44
C ASN A 189 -10.82 14.97 -29.69
N GLY A 190 -9.59 14.46 -29.80
CA GLY A 190 -8.61 14.89 -30.80
C GLY A 190 -8.47 13.76 -31.81
N LYS A 191 -8.84 13.97 -33.08
CA LYS A 191 -9.19 12.96 -34.10
C LYS A 191 -8.47 11.59 -34.02
N GLY A 192 -9.26 10.53 -34.16
CA GLY A 192 -8.85 9.17 -34.52
C GLY A 192 -9.38 8.11 -33.56
N ALA A 193 -10.38 7.34 -33.99
CA ALA A 193 -10.84 6.13 -33.30
C ALA A 193 -9.67 5.14 -33.26
N VAL A 194 -8.95 5.14 -32.14
CA VAL A 194 -7.84 4.24 -31.92
C VAL A 194 -8.40 2.83 -31.83
N SER A 195 -7.89 1.92 -32.67
CA SER A 195 -8.37 0.54 -32.75
C SER A 195 -8.39 -0.12 -31.36
N PRO A 196 -9.31 -1.06 -31.06
CA PRO A 196 -9.40 -1.70 -29.73
C PRO A 196 -8.07 -2.24 -29.21
N GLN A 197 -7.24 -2.78 -30.12
CA GLN A 197 -5.88 -3.26 -29.89
C GLN A 197 -4.95 -2.12 -29.47
N THR A 198 -5.03 -0.99 -30.18
CA THR A 198 -4.21 0.18 -29.91
C THR A 198 -4.68 0.89 -28.64
N LYS A 199 -5.98 0.85 -28.31
CA LYS A 199 -6.59 1.39 -27.08
C LYS A 199 -6.23 0.54 -25.85
N ALA A 200 -6.20 -0.78 -25.97
CA ALA A 200 -5.68 -1.69 -24.95
C ALA A 200 -4.16 -1.51 -24.78
N LYS A 201 -3.39 -1.46 -25.88
CA LYS A 201 -1.97 -1.10 -25.83
C LYS A 201 -1.76 0.26 -25.20
N ILE A 202 -2.63 1.25 -25.44
CA ILE A 202 -2.61 2.60 -24.88
C ILE A 202 -2.91 2.61 -23.38
N ASP A 203 -3.96 1.95 -22.91
CA ASP A 203 -4.28 1.89 -21.48
C ASP A 203 -3.19 1.12 -20.70
N TYR A 204 -2.52 0.16 -21.35
CA TYR A 204 -1.35 -0.56 -20.81
C TYR A 204 -0.01 0.18 -21.02
N SER A 205 0.15 0.98 -22.09
CA SER A 205 1.37 1.74 -22.44
C SER A 205 1.37 3.16 -21.90
N PHE A 206 0.24 3.70 -21.45
CA PHE A 206 0.19 4.96 -20.69
C PHE A 206 0.65 4.78 -19.25
N MET A 207 0.98 3.53 -18.88
CA MET A 207 1.83 3.23 -17.74
C MET A 207 3.30 2.98 -18.15
N SER A 208 3.66 3.09 -19.44
CA SER A 208 5.01 3.02 -19.99
C SER A 208 5.56 4.43 -20.25
N PHE A 209 6.30 4.98 -19.28
CA PHE A 209 7.11 6.18 -19.54
C PHE A 209 8.28 5.78 -20.43
N LYS A 210 8.20 6.06 -21.73
CA LYS A 210 9.41 6.33 -22.50
C LYS A 210 9.81 7.78 -22.23
N GLY A 211 10.53 7.99 -21.13
CA GLY A 211 11.05 9.30 -20.74
C GLY A 211 12.29 9.16 -19.88
N THR A 212 13.42 8.84 -20.51
CA THR A 212 14.76 8.74 -19.90
C THR A 212 15.37 10.10 -19.52
N ASP A 213 14.57 11.16 -19.38
CA ASP A 213 15.13 12.50 -19.18
C ASP A 213 15.31 12.82 -17.68
N LYS A 214 16.57 12.77 -17.23
CA LYS A 214 17.00 13.06 -15.85
C LYS A 214 16.58 14.46 -15.37
N LYS A 215 16.26 15.39 -16.28
CA LYS A 215 15.72 16.72 -15.95
C LYS A 215 14.27 16.69 -15.46
N ALA A 216 13.43 15.76 -15.93
CA ALA A 216 12.04 15.64 -15.50
C ALA A 216 11.95 15.20 -14.02
N PHE A 217 12.82 14.28 -13.58
CA PHE A 217 12.90 13.84 -12.19
C PHE A 217 13.39 14.95 -11.23
N LYS A 218 14.25 15.86 -11.71
CA LYS A 218 14.73 17.03 -10.96
C LYS A 218 13.69 18.16 -10.85
N LYS A 219 12.81 18.32 -11.85
CA LYS A 219 11.66 19.24 -11.76
C LYS A 219 10.55 18.67 -10.87
N PHE A 220 10.38 17.35 -10.86
CA PHE A 220 9.45 16.62 -9.99
C PHE A 220 9.71 16.84 -8.49
N SER A 221 10.97 16.90 -8.05
CA SER A 221 11.31 17.18 -6.65
C SER A 221 10.98 18.61 -6.18
N ASN A 222 10.85 19.56 -7.10
CA ASN A 222 10.64 20.98 -6.80
C ASN A 222 9.15 21.41 -6.81
N LEU A 223 8.25 20.56 -7.32
CA LEU A 223 6.78 20.78 -7.34
C LEU A 223 6.09 20.53 -5.99
N ASN A 224 6.87 20.23 -4.94
CA ASN A 224 6.43 19.77 -3.62
C ASN A 224 5.61 20.83 -2.82
N VAL A 225 5.63 22.10 -3.23
CA VAL A 225 5.07 23.22 -2.44
C VAL A 225 3.58 23.47 -2.70
N ASN A 226 3.07 23.17 -3.91
CA ASN A 226 1.65 23.39 -4.27
C ASN A 226 0.76 22.15 -4.04
N VAL A 227 1.35 20.96 -3.95
CA VAL A 227 0.68 19.70 -3.60
C VAL A 227 0.18 19.70 -2.16
N GLN A 228 0.87 20.42 -1.27
CA GLN A 228 0.51 20.53 0.14
C GLN A 228 -0.92 21.06 0.32
N LYS A 229 -1.31 22.11 -0.43
CA LYS A 229 -2.65 22.73 -0.31
C LYS A 229 -3.81 21.79 -0.71
N THR A 230 -3.66 21.01 -1.78
CA THR A 230 -4.71 20.07 -2.24
C THR A 230 -4.80 18.84 -1.33
N THR A 231 -3.66 18.37 -0.83
CA THR A 231 -3.60 17.23 0.10
C THR A 231 -4.18 17.62 1.46
N ASP A 232 -3.95 18.86 1.90
CA ASP A 232 -4.51 19.40 3.13
C ASP A 232 -6.04 19.59 3.03
N SER A 233 -6.62 19.92 1.87
CA SER A 233 -8.09 20.00 1.70
C SER A 233 -8.78 18.62 1.72
N VAL A 234 -8.17 17.60 1.10
CA VAL A 234 -8.70 16.21 1.13
C VAL A 234 -8.49 15.59 2.52
N ALA A 235 -7.38 15.88 3.19
CA ALA A 235 -7.10 15.44 4.56
C ALA A 235 -7.86 16.26 5.63
N ALA A 236 -8.29 17.49 5.34
CA ALA A 236 -9.13 18.29 6.24
C ALA A 236 -10.59 17.83 6.22
N ASN A 237 -11.06 17.30 5.07
CA ASN A 237 -12.44 16.81 4.91
C ASN A 237 -12.60 15.30 5.15
N THR A 238 -11.59 14.61 5.69
CA THR A 238 -11.76 13.25 6.27
C THR A 238 -12.48 13.34 7.63
N GLN A 239 -13.65 13.96 7.70
CA GLN A 239 -14.62 13.57 8.72
C GLN A 239 -15.06 12.16 8.31
N THR A 240 -14.52 11.15 9.01
CA THR A 240 -15.04 9.78 8.95
C THR A 240 -16.56 9.85 9.07
N PRO A 241 -17.32 9.44 8.03
CA PRO A 241 -18.77 9.41 8.12
C PRO A 241 -19.15 8.62 9.37
N SER A 242 -19.90 9.26 10.27
CA SER A 242 -20.45 8.59 11.44
C SER A 242 -21.51 7.62 10.94
N PHE A 243 -21.12 6.37 10.72
CA PHE A 243 -22.04 5.26 10.45
C PHE A 243 -22.80 4.85 11.74
N LYS A 244 -23.55 5.78 12.35
CA LYS A 244 -24.47 5.46 13.46
C LYS A 244 -25.80 4.97 12.88
N GLY A 245 -26.41 3.96 13.50
CA GLY A 245 -27.64 3.29 13.03
C GLY A 245 -27.36 2.06 12.16
N ALA A 246 -27.85 2.03 10.92
CA ALA A 246 -27.68 0.93 9.95
C ALA A 246 -26.21 0.48 9.77
N GLY A 247 -25.25 1.39 9.96
CA GLY A 247 -23.82 1.08 9.99
C GLY A 247 -23.39 0.10 11.10
N GLY A 248 -24.06 0.14 12.25
CA GLY A 248 -23.85 -0.82 13.34
C GLY A 248 -24.22 -2.24 12.93
N GLN A 249 -25.32 -2.40 12.17
CA GLN A 249 -25.75 -3.70 11.64
C GLN A 249 -24.81 -4.21 10.56
N VAL A 250 -24.39 -3.35 9.61
CA VAL A 250 -23.42 -3.73 8.57
C VAL A 250 -22.10 -4.19 9.20
N THR A 251 -21.57 -3.44 10.17
CA THR A 251 -20.32 -3.84 10.86
C THR A 251 -20.48 -5.13 11.67
N GLU A 252 -21.68 -5.40 12.23
CA GLU A 252 -21.99 -6.67 12.90
C GLU A 252 -22.02 -7.85 11.92
N LEU A 253 -22.68 -7.71 10.77
CA LEU A 253 -22.73 -8.73 9.73
C LEU A 253 -21.33 -9.04 9.18
N ILE A 254 -20.51 -8.00 8.98
CA ILE A 254 -19.11 -8.18 8.59
C ILE A 254 -18.35 -8.96 9.67
N ALA A 255 -18.51 -8.59 10.95
CA ALA A 255 -17.85 -9.27 12.05
C ALA A 255 -18.26 -10.75 12.13
N GLN A 256 -19.55 -11.06 11.93
CA GLN A 256 -20.07 -12.43 11.89
C GLN A 256 -19.53 -13.22 10.69
N GLY A 257 -19.48 -12.61 9.50
CA GLY A 257 -18.97 -13.25 8.29
C GLY A 257 -17.48 -13.59 8.40
N ILE A 258 -16.67 -12.63 8.85
CA ILE A 258 -15.23 -12.85 9.10
C ILE A 258 -15.03 -13.83 10.26
N GLY A 259 -15.86 -13.76 11.31
CA GLY A 259 -15.86 -14.71 12.43
C GLY A 259 -16.05 -16.15 11.96
N LYS A 260 -17.04 -16.42 11.10
CA LYS A 260 -17.26 -17.73 10.48
C LYS A 260 -16.06 -18.24 9.69
N ILE A 261 -15.35 -17.36 8.96
CA ILE A 261 -14.10 -17.73 8.29
C ILE A 261 -13.02 -18.09 9.32
N GLY A 262 -12.93 -17.32 10.41
CA GLY A 262 -12.02 -17.54 11.53
C GLY A 262 -12.23 -18.84 12.30
N GLU A 263 -13.46 -19.39 12.30
CA GLU A 263 -13.76 -20.70 12.89
C GLU A 263 -13.09 -21.87 12.14
N THR A 264 -12.64 -21.65 10.90
CA THR A 264 -12.05 -22.73 10.10
C THR A 264 -10.64 -23.08 10.57
N ASN A 265 -10.32 -24.38 10.57
CA ASN A 265 -8.97 -24.88 10.85
C ASN A 265 -7.93 -24.27 9.91
N SER A 266 -8.30 -24.04 8.65
CA SER A 266 -7.43 -23.44 7.63
C SER A 266 -7.09 -21.99 7.96
N ALA A 267 -8.07 -21.15 8.31
CA ALA A 267 -7.81 -19.76 8.69
C ALA A 267 -6.89 -19.68 9.92
N ARG A 268 -7.15 -20.49 10.95
CA ARG A 268 -6.31 -20.56 12.15
C ARG A 268 -4.87 -21.00 11.83
N LYS A 269 -4.71 -22.09 11.06
CA LYS A 269 -3.38 -22.58 10.64
C LYS A 269 -2.65 -21.53 9.82
N PHE A 270 -3.34 -20.87 8.89
CA PHE A 270 -2.77 -19.81 8.08
C PHE A 270 -2.28 -18.65 8.94
N ILE A 271 -3.11 -18.08 9.81
CA ILE A 271 -2.71 -16.93 10.64
C ILE A 271 -1.54 -17.27 11.56
N ASN A 272 -1.56 -18.44 12.21
CA ASN A 272 -0.46 -18.87 13.07
C ASN A 272 0.84 -19.10 12.28
N TRP A 273 0.77 -19.69 11.09
CA TRP A 273 1.93 -19.86 10.21
C TRP A 273 2.45 -18.52 9.71
N PHE A 274 1.54 -17.63 9.32
CA PHE A 274 1.87 -16.35 8.71
C PHE A 274 2.50 -15.40 9.72
N ALA A 275 2.01 -15.41 10.96
CA ALA A 275 2.56 -14.62 12.06
C ALA A 275 4.01 -14.99 12.42
N LYS A 276 4.45 -16.22 12.12
CA LYS A 276 5.83 -16.67 12.34
C LYS A 276 6.82 -16.16 11.28
N LYS A 277 6.37 -15.42 10.27
CA LYS A 277 7.24 -14.90 9.20
C LYS A 277 7.73 -13.50 9.55
N ASP A 278 9.04 -13.29 9.55
CA ASP A 278 9.67 -12.00 9.84
C ASP A 278 9.18 -10.86 8.90
N ASN A 279 8.81 -11.22 7.66
CA ASN A 279 8.33 -10.31 6.63
C ASN A 279 6.86 -10.59 6.22
N TRP A 280 6.03 -11.06 7.16
CA TRP A 280 4.62 -11.40 6.87
C TRP A 280 3.86 -10.26 6.17
N PHE A 281 4.10 -8.99 6.53
CA PHE A 281 3.36 -7.89 5.93
C PHE A 281 3.76 -7.61 4.46
N PRO A 282 5.06 -7.52 4.09
CA PRO A 282 5.48 -7.59 2.68
C PRO A 282 4.91 -8.80 1.93
N HIS A 283 4.87 -9.98 2.56
CA HIS A 283 4.24 -11.17 1.96
C HIS A 283 2.75 -10.98 1.71
N LEU A 284 2.03 -10.30 2.61
CA LEU A 284 0.61 -10.02 2.46
C LEU A 284 0.35 -9.14 1.23
N ILE A 285 1.08 -8.03 1.11
CA ILE A 285 0.91 -7.11 -0.03
C ILE A 285 1.38 -7.75 -1.34
N ALA A 286 2.48 -8.51 -1.32
CA ALA A 286 2.94 -9.27 -2.49
C ALA A 286 1.87 -10.27 -2.95
N GLY A 287 1.31 -11.05 -2.01
CA GLY A 287 0.26 -12.01 -2.30
C GLY A 287 -0.99 -11.34 -2.87
N GLU A 288 -1.42 -10.23 -2.30
CA GLU A 288 -2.51 -9.40 -2.81
C GLU A 288 -2.24 -8.90 -4.24
N SER A 289 -1.02 -8.43 -4.52
CA SER A 289 -0.63 -7.89 -5.83
C SER A 289 -0.55 -8.99 -6.91
N LEU A 290 -0.03 -10.16 -6.56
CA LEU A 290 0.00 -11.34 -7.42
C LEU A 290 -1.42 -11.85 -7.70
N TRP A 291 -2.26 -11.90 -6.67
CA TRP A 291 -3.66 -12.28 -6.80
C TRP A 291 -4.41 -11.34 -7.74
N LEU A 292 -4.23 -10.03 -7.56
CA LEU A 292 -4.77 -9.00 -8.44
C LEU A 292 -4.33 -9.18 -9.90
N SER A 293 -3.05 -9.45 -10.09
CA SER A 293 -2.49 -9.72 -11.42
C SER A 293 -3.12 -10.96 -12.05
N GLY A 294 -3.33 -12.02 -11.27
CA GLY A 294 -4.06 -13.22 -11.67
C GLY A 294 -5.47 -12.91 -12.17
N PHE A 295 -6.21 -12.08 -11.44
CA PHE A 295 -7.54 -11.67 -11.87
C PHE A 295 -7.54 -10.88 -13.18
N TYR A 296 -6.60 -9.95 -13.36
CA TYR A 296 -6.48 -9.22 -14.63
C TYR A 296 -6.17 -10.17 -15.79
N MET A 297 -5.29 -11.16 -15.59
CA MET A 297 -5.02 -12.19 -16.59
C MET A 297 -6.28 -12.99 -16.92
N GLN A 298 -7.04 -13.43 -15.90
CA GLN A 298 -8.29 -14.15 -16.10
C GLN A 298 -9.34 -13.29 -16.84
N GLN A 299 -9.46 -12.01 -16.52
CA GLN A 299 -10.37 -11.10 -17.23
C GLN A 299 -9.96 -10.94 -18.69
N THR A 300 -8.66 -10.80 -18.97
CA THR A 300 -8.12 -10.76 -20.33
C THR A 300 -8.47 -12.03 -21.09
N ALA A 301 -8.26 -13.22 -20.50
CA ALA A 301 -8.60 -14.50 -21.10
C ALA A 301 -10.10 -14.59 -21.46
N LYS A 302 -10.98 -14.17 -20.54
CA LYS A 302 -12.45 -14.25 -20.71
C LYS A 302 -13.06 -13.11 -21.52
N SER A 303 -12.29 -12.05 -21.83
CA SER A 303 -12.81 -10.88 -22.53
C SER A 303 -13.26 -11.24 -23.96
N LYS A 304 -14.47 -10.83 -24.32
CA LYS A 304 -14.97 -10.90 -25.71
C LYS A 304 -14.53 -9.70 -26.57
N LYS A 305 -13.96 -8.66 -25.96
CA LYS A 305 -13.53 -7.42 -26.62
C LYS A 305 -12.05 -7.40 -27.00
N ILE A 306 -11.27 -8.37 -26.50
CA ILE A 306 -9.84 -8.51 -26.79
C ILE A 306 -9.69 -9.63 -27.80
N GLU A 307 -8.94 -9.38 -28.87
CA GLU A 307 -8.68 -10.36 -29.93
C GLU A 307 -7.87 -11.54 -29.41
N LYS A 308 -8.10 -12.72 -30.00
CA LYS A 308 -7.61 -14.00 -29.47
C LYS A 308 -6.08 -14.08 -29.43
N ASP A 309 -5.43 -13.59 -30.49
CA ASP A 309 -3.98 -13.45 -30.64
C ASP A 309 -3.38 -12.51 -29.59
N GLN A 310 -4.11 -11.48 -29.15
CA GLN A 310 -3.62 -10.49 -28.19
C GLN A 310 -3.72 -10.91 -26.73
N LYS A 311 -4.58 -11.88 -26.42
CA LYS A 311 -4.82 -12.31 -25.04
C LYS A 311 -3.56 -12.86 -24.39
N LEU A 312 -2.84 -13.75 -25.07
CA LEU A 312 -1.64 -14.38 -24.52
C LEU A 312 -0.51 -13.37 -24.24
N PRO A 313 -0.12 -12.50 -25.20
CA PRO A 313 0.78 -11.36 -24.95
C PRO A 313 0.41 -10.51 -23.74
N MET A 314 -0.85 -10.10 -23.63
CA MET A 314 -1.33 -9.25 -22.53
C MET A 314 -1.25 -9.96 -21.18
N MET A 315 -1.59 -11.25 -21.14
CA MET A 315 -1.47 -12.06 -19.93
C MET A 315 -0.01 -12.28 -19.53
N LEU A 316 0.87 -12.60 -20.48
CA LEU A 316 2.30 -12.77 -20.23
C LEU A 316 2.93 -11.48 -19.71
N ASN A 317 2.59 -10.33 -20.30
CA ASN A 317 3.03 -9.03 -19.81
C ASN A 317 2.61 -8.80 -18.35
N GLN A 318 1.34 -9.08 -18.00
CA GLN A 318 0.85 -8.97 -16.63
C GLN A 318 1.60 -9.91 -15.68
N GLY A 319 1.81 -11.17 -16.08
CA GLY A 319 2.48 -12.19 -15.26
C GLY A 319 3.95 -11.84 -15.00
N ILE A 320 4.70 -11.51 -16.05
CA ILE A 320 6.11 -11.10 -15.96
C ILE A 320 6.24 -9.82 -15.14
N THR A 321 5.36 -8.85 -15.38
CA THR A 321 5.31 -7.61 -14.58
C THR A 321 5.10 -7.93 -13.12
N ALA A 322 4.15 -8.79 -12.79
CA ALA A 322 3.88 -9.16 -11.41
C ALA A 322 5.09 -9.83 -10.74
N VAL A 323 5.77 -10.75 -11.43
CA VAL A 323 6.97 -11.44 -10.90
C VAL A 323 8.13 -10.45 -10.70
N LEU A 324 8.47 -9.65 -11.71
CA LEU A 324 9.59 -8.70 -11.63
C LEU A 324 9.32 -7.59 -10.60
N CYS A 325 8.09 -7.09 -10.53
CA CYS A 325 7.68 -6.15 -9.48
C CYS A 325 7.80 -6.77 -8.09
N THR A 326 7.39 -8.04 -7.92
CA THR A 326 7.55 -8.76 -6.65
C THR A 326 9.01 -8.78 -6.23
N LEU A 327 9.90 -9.26 -7.10
CA LEU A 327 11.33 -9.39 -6.81
C LEU A 327 11.97 -8.02 -6.53
N GLY A 328 11.66 -7.02 -7.34
CA GLY A 328 12.13 -5.65 -7.15
C GLY A 328 11.64 -5.04 -5.83
N ALA A 329 10.38 -5.27 -5.46
CA ALA A 329 9.81 -4.78 -4.22
C ALA A 329 10.48 -5.38 -2.99
N TYR A 330 10.74 -6.69 -2.94
CA TYR A 330 11.46 -7.29 -1.82
C TYR A 330 12.89 -6.77 -1.69
N LYS A 331 13.60 -6.55 -2.80
CA LYS A 331 14.96 -5.99 -2.78
C LYS A 331 14.97 -4.57 -2.22
N LEU A 332 14.00 -3.74 -2.62
CA LEU A 332 13.89 -2.37 -2.15
C LEU A 332 13.37 -2.29 -0.71
N ASP A 333 12.49 -3.21 -0.29
CA ASP A 333 11.95 -3.29 1.07
C ASP A 333 13.06 -3.45 2.10
N GLY A 334 14.02 -4.36 1.86
CA GLY A 334 15.18 -4.52 2.75
C GLY A 334 15.98 -3.22 2.94
N LEU A 335 16.27 -2.51 1.84
CA LEU A 335 17.03 -1.25 1.89
C LEU A 335 16.26 -0.11 2.57
N ILE A 336 14.95 -0.04 2.35
CA ILE A 336 14.10 1.02 2.93
C ILE A 336 13.80 0.73 4.40
N LYS A 337 13.65 -0.54 4.79
CA LYS A 337 13.48 -0.94 6.20
C LYS A 337 14.63 -0.41 7.06
N ASP A 338 15.88 -0.56 6.61
CA ASP A 338 17.05 -0.04 7.32
C ASP A 338 16.98 1.48 7.48
N LYS A 339 16.62 2.19 6.41
CA LYS A 339 16.45 3.65 6.45
C LYS A 339 15.32 4.09 7.38
N LEU A 340 14.21 3.35 7.40
CA LEU A 340 13.09 3.60 8.30
C LEU A 340 13.46 3.31 9.76
N ASP A 341 14.28 2.30 10.02
CA ASP A 341 14.78 2.01 11.36
C ASP A 341 15.75 3.08 11.86
N VAL A 342 16.58 3.66 10.99
CA VAL A 342 17.37 4.87 11.33
C VAL A 342 16.44 6.07 11.53
N TYR A 343 15.42 6.23 10.68
CA TYR A 343 14.46 7.32 10.77
C TYR A 343 13.63 7.29 12.07
N LYS A 344 13.33 6.11 12.63
CA LYS A 344 12.69 6.01 13.96
C LYS A 344 13.53 6.70 15.04
N GLU A 345 14.85 6.61 14.99
CA GLU A 345 15.73 7.30 15.95
C GLU A 345 15.69 8.82 15.75
N VAL A 346 15.62 9.29 14.50
CA VAL A 346 15.35 10.71 14.21
C VAL A 346 13.99 11.10 14.82
N TYR A 347 12.94 10.33 14.54
CA TYR A 347 11.59 10.63 15.01
C TYR A 347 11.51 10.72 16.54
N LYS A 348 12.16 9.80 17.25
CA LYS A 348 12.27 9.81 18.73
C LYS A 348 12.92 11.08 19.25
N LYS A 349 14.08 11.44 18.70
CA LYS A 349 14.79 12.67 19.10
C LYS A 349 14.00 13.94 18.81
N MET A 350 13.22 13.94 17.74
CA MET A 350 12.42 15.09 17.34
C MET A 350 11.11 15.23 18.14
N ASN A 351 10.67 14.16 18.83
CA ASN A 351 9.41 14.11 19.58
C ASN A 351 9.57 13.38 20.94
N PRO A 352 10.52 13.78 21.79
CA PRO A 352 10.84 13.08 23.04
C PRO A 352 9.67 13.08 24.04
N GLU A 353 8.82 14.11 24.00
CA GLU A 353 7.65 14.25 24.88
C GLU A 353 6.58 13.20 24.59
N MET A 354 6.39 12.79 23.32
CA MET A 354 5.45 11.72 22.98
C MET A 354 5.93 10.37 23.51
N GLU A 355 7.23 10.09 23.39
CA GLU A 355 7.84 8.88 23.93
C GLU A 355 7.72 8.86 25.47
N ALA A 356 8.10 9.96 26.13
CA ALA A 356 8.02 10.07 27.58
C ALA A 356 6.60 9.83 28.12
N LYS A 357 5.57 10.42 27.48
CA LYS A 357 4.16 10.23 27.86
C LYS A 357 3.66 8.79 27.65
N SER A 358 4.29 8.03 26.74
CA SER A 358 3.91 6.64 26.44
C SER A 358 4.45 5.63 27.47
N LYS A 359 5.61 5.92 28.09
CA LYS A 359 6.34 4.99 28.96
C LYS A 359 5.51 4.43 30.12
N PRO A 360 4.76 5.24 30.90
CA PRO A 360 4.03 4.73 32.07
C PRO A 360 3.05 3.60 31.73
N PHE A 361 2.36 3.70 30.59
CA PHE A 361 1.44 2.64 30.17
C PHE A 361 2.18 1.46 29.54
N ALA A 362 3.27 1.70 28.81
CA ALA A 362 4.13 0.63 28.30
C ALA A 362 4.69 -0.25 29.44
N ASP A 363 5.10 0.37 30.55
CA ASP A 363 5.62 -0.33 31.72
C ASP A 363 4.53 -1.16 32.42
N LEU A 364 3.29 -0.64 32.49
CA LEU A 364 2.14 -1.41 32.97
C LEU A 364 1.85 -2.63 32.08
N LEU A 365 1.83 -2.45 30.76
CA LEU A 365 1.64 -3.56 29.82
C LEU A 365 2.74 -4.62 29.97
N LYS A 366 3.98 -4.21 30.18
CA LYS A 366 5.11 -5.12 30.41
C LYS A 366 4.99 -5.86 31.74
N LYS A 367 4.62 -5.17 32.82
CA LYS A 367 4.42 -5.76 34.15
C LYS A 367 3.37 -6.86 34.13
N TYR A 368 2.26 -6.64 33.42
CA TYR A 368 1.14 -7.57 33.36
C TYR A 368 1.11 -8.38 32.06
N ALA A 369 2.22 -8.50 31.34
CA ALA A 369 2.27 -9.17 30.04
C ALA A 369 1.71 -10.61 30.06
N ASN A 370 1.83 -11.29 31.21
CA ASN A 370 1.36 -12.66 31.41
C ASN A 370 -0.05 -12.76 32.02
N ASP A 371 -0.65 -11.65 32.46
CA ASP A 371 -1.99 -11.61 33.05
C ASP A 371 -2.99 -10.97 32.09
N LYS A 372 -3.66 -11.81 31.30
CA LYS A 372 -4.62 -11.37 30.28
C LYS A 372 -5.83 -10.67 30.85
N ASN A 373 -6.27 -11.04 32.06
CA ASN A 373 -7.43 -10.44 32.70
C ASN A 373 -7.08 -9.02 33.15
N MET A 374 -5.89 -8.84 33.73
CA MET A 374 -5.38 -7.53 34.09
C MET A 374 -5.12 -6.66 32.87
N LEU A 375 -4.55 -7.20 31.78
CA LEU A 375 -4.39 -6.44 30.52
C LEU A 375 -5.74 -5.97 29.95
N LYS A 376 -6.78 -6.81 30.02
CA LYS A 376 -8.14 -6.44 29.60
C LYS A 376 -8.73 -5.34 30.50
N ALA A 377 -8.53 -5.43 31.82
CA ALA A 377 -8.95 -4.41 32.77
C ALA A 377 -8.24 -3.07 32.52
N LEU A 378 -6.90 -3.09 32.38
CA LEU A 378 -6.08 -1.90 32.06
C LEU A 378 -6.51 -1.21 30.77
N LYS A 379 -6.91 -2.00 29.77
CA LYS A 379 -7.40 -1.47 28.50
C LYS A 379 -8.76 -0.77 28.64
N ASN A 380 -9.55 -1.01 29.68
CA ASN A 380 -10.91 -0.48 29.83
C ASN A 380 -11.08 0.48 31.02
N ASP A 381 -10.11 0.54 31.91
CA ASP A 381 -10.15 1.39 33.10
C ASP A 381 -9.91 2.87 32.77
N LYS A 382 -10.85 3.73 33.19
CA LYS A 382 -10.81 5.19 33.01
C LYS A 382 -9.58 5.81 33.68
N LYS A 383 -9.08 5.22 34.77
CA LYS A 383 -7.87 5.68 35.48
C LYS A 383 -6.66 5.79 34.56
N TYR A 384 -6.54 4.85 33.61
CA TYR A 384 -5.39 4.80 32.70
C TYR A 384 -5.66 5.47 31.35
N GLU A 385 -6.83 6.10 31.16
CA GLU A 385 -7.25 6.59 29.84
C GLU A 385 -6.24 7.54 29.20
N THR A 386 -5.72 8.51 29.97
CA THR A 386 -4.77 9.51 29.47
C THR A 386 -3.44 8.88 29.03
N ILE A 387 -2.83 8.05 29.88
CA ILE A 387 -1.55 7.42 29.57
C ILE A 387 -1.69 6.33 28.50
N ARG A 388 -2.84 5.64 28.45
CA ARG A 388 -3.19 4.65 27.42
C ARG A 388 -3.32 5.32 26.06
N LYS A 389 -4.01 6.47 25.98
CA LYS A 389 -4.12 7.25 24.74
C LYS A 389 -2.75 7.72 24.25
N ALA A 390 -1.89 8.21 25.15
CA ALA A 390 -0.53 8.62 24.79
C ALA A 390 0.31 7.43 24.27
N TYR A 391 0.20 6.26 24.90
CA TYR A 391 0.86 5.04 24.43
C TYR A 391 0.42 4.63 23.04
N TYR A 392 -0.89 4.53 22.79
CA TYR A 392 -1.38 4.13 21.47
C TYR A 392 -1.06 5.17 20.39
N GLN A 393 -1.05 6.47 20.72
CA GLN A 393 -0.60 7.50 19.80
C GLN A 393 0.86 7.27 19.39
N TRP A 394 1.75 7.06 20.35
CA TRP A 394 3.16 6.77 20.09
C TRP A 394 3.38 5.47 19.31
N ASP A 395 2.74 4.38 19.74
CA ASP A 395 2.82 3.08 19.08
C ASP A 395 2.33 3.16 17.63
N ASN A 396 1.23 3.87 17.38
CA ASN A 396 0.73 4.13 16.03
C ASN A 396 1.75 4.87 15.15
N LYS A 397 2.50 5.85 15.67
CA LYS A 397 3.57 6.52 14.91
C LYS A 397 4.70 5.56 14.56
N MET A 398 5.21 4.82 15.54
CA MET A 398 6.28 3.84 15.33
C MET A 398 5.86 2.76 14.35
N MET A 399 4.60 2.33 14.45
CA MET A 399 3.99 1.37 13.56
C MET A 399 3.83 1.91 12.15
N GLY A 400 3.34 3.14 12.02
CA GLY A 400 3.20 3.84 10.75
C GLY A 400 4.54 3.92 10.03
N ILE A 401 5.61 4.30 10.73
CA ILE A 401 6.97 4.34 10.16
C ILE A 401 7.41 2.95 9.70
N ARG A 402 7.19 1.91 10.51
CA ARG A 402 7.55 0.52 10.15
C ARG A 402 6.82 0.04 8.90
N LEU A 403 5.55 0.39 8.76
CA LEU A 403 4.69 -0.03 7.66
C LEU A 403 4.85 0.81 6.39
N LEU A 404 5.35 2.04 6.53
CA LEU A 404 5.50 2.99 5.44
C LEU A 404 6.27 2.40 4.25
N GLY A 405 7.37 1.70 4.52
CA GLY A 405 8.23 1.10 3.49
C GLY A 405 7.43 0.14 2.60
N PRO A 406 6.93 -0.99 3.13
CA PRO A 406 6.15 -1.95 2.35
C PRO A 406 4.94 -1.31 1.64
N VAL A 407 4.16 -0.47 2.33
CA VAL A 407 2.96 0.17 1.76
C VAL A 407 3.34 1.05 0.54
N VAL A 408 4.34 1.93 0.70
CA VAL A 408 4.78 2.82 -0.38
C VAL A 408 5.46 2.05 -1.50
N ILE A 409 6.39 1.14 -1.18
CA ILE A 409 7.19 0.40 -2.16
C ILE A 409 6.29 -0.43 -3.06
N PHE A 410 5.44 -1.27 -2.47
CA PHE A 410 4.61 -2.16 -3.25
C PHE A 410 3.57 -1.35 -4.04
N THR A 411 2.96 -0.33 -3.45
CA THR A 411 2.02 0.53 -4.19
C THR A 411 2.69 1.26 -5.35
N VAL A 412 3.85 1.88 -5.14
CA VAL A 412 4.56 2.65 -6.18
C VAL A 412 5.15 1.73 -7.25
N ILE A 413 5.75 0.60 -6.86
CA ILE A 413 6.34 -0.33 -7.84
C ILE A 413 5.26 -0.93 -8.70
N TYR A 414 4.18 -1.47 -8.12
CA TYR A 414 3.16 -2.12 -8.93
C TYR A 414 2.31 -1.13 -9.74
N ARG A 415 2.04 0.07 -9.22
CA ARG A 415 1.12 1.03 -9.89
C ARG A 415 1.82 2.08 -10.74
N PHE A 416 3.14 2.24 -10.61
CA PHE A 416 3.87 3.29 -11.31
C PHE A 416 5.17 2.76 -11.96
N ILE A 417 6.11 2.20 -11.20
CA ILE A 417 7.45 1.87 -11.76
C ILE A 417 7.43 0.62 -12.65
N GLY A 418 6.77 -0.44 -12.20
CA GLY A 418 6.72 -1.73 -12.85
C GLY A 418 6.22 -1.64 -14.29
N PRO A 419 5.01 -1.09 -14.51
CA PRO A 419 4.50 -0.87 -15.86
C PRO A 419 5.42 0.00 -16.72
N VAL A 420 6.18 0.93 -16.13
CA VAL A 420 7.13 1.78 -16.86
C VAL A 420 8.32 0.98 -17.38
N VAL A 421 8.93 0.22 -16.48
CA VAL A 421 10.21 -0.45 -16.73
C VAL A 421 10.01 -1.77 -17.46
N ILE A 422 8.91 -2.48 -17.18
CA ILE A 422 8.73 -3.87 -17.59
C ILE A 422 7.99 -3.97 -18.92
N THR A 423 7.08 -3.05 -19.24
CA THR A 423 6.31 -3.10 -20.51
C THR A 423 7.22 -3.19 -21.75
N PRO A 424 8.33 -2.44 -21.87
CA PRO A 424 9.24 -2.61 -23.01
C PRO A 424 9.91 -3.99 -23.08
N LEU A 425 10.22 -4.60 -21.93
CA LEU A 425 10.84 -5.93 -21.83
C LEU A 425 9.81 -7.02 -22.17
N ALA A 426 8.60 -6.88 -21.66
CA ALA A 426 7.50 -7.80 -21.93
C ALA A 426 7.06 -7.77 -23.40
N ASN A 427 7.04 -6.59 -24.04
CA ASN A 427 6.77 -6.48 -25.48
C ASN A 427 7.82 -7.23 -26.30
N LYS A 428 9.11 -7.06 -25.99
CA LYS A 428 10.20 -7.80 -26.66
C LYS A 428 10.09 -9.32 -26.46
N LEU A 429 9.73 -9.76 -25.25
CA LEU A 429 9.56 -11.18 -24.98
C LEU A 429 8.33 -11.75 -25.68
N SER A 430 7.23 -10.99 -25.75
CA SER A 430 6.03 -11.38 -26.51
C SER A 430 6.32 -11.51 -28.00
N GLU A 431 7.05 -10.55 -28.58
CA GLU A 431 7.49 -10.59 -29.98
C GLU A 431 8.43 -11.78 -30.26
N TRP A 432 9.16 -12.24 -29.24
CA TRP A 432 10.04 -13.41 -29.34
C TRP A 432 9.29 -14.75 -29.17
N ILE A 433 8.22 -14.75 -28.35
CA ILE A 433 7.37 -15.92 -28.11
C ILE A 433 6.36 -16.12 -29.25
N GLU A 434 6.01 -15.10 -30.03
CA GLU A 434 5.22 -15.24 -31.26
C GLU A 434 6.11 -15.65 -32.46
N PRO A 435 6.14 -16.93 -32.88
CA PRO A 435 6.77 -17.30 -34.13
C PRO A 435 5.75 -17.10 -35.24
N HIS A 436 6.01 -16.14 -36.13
CA HIS A 436 5.54 -16.16 -37.53
C HIS A 436 4.03 -16.45 -37.76
N ASN A 437 3.15 -15.51 -37.45
CA ASN A 437 1.85 -15.40 -38.15
C ASN A 437 1.86 -14.30 -39.24
N LYS A 438 3.04 -13.81 -39.64
CA LYS A 438 3.21 -13.07 -40.91
C LYS A 438 3.40 -14.02 -42.10
N LYS A 439 2.54 -15.03 -42.23
CA LYS A 439 2.29 -15.78 -43.48
C LYS A 439 0.86 -16.34 -43.42
N ALA A 440 -0.14 -15.48 -43.60
CA ALA A 440 -1.46 -15.74 -44.20
C ALA A 440 -2.46 -14.65 -43.78
N ALA A 441 -2.42 -13.51 -44.48
CA ALA A 441 -3.58 -12.68 -44.86
C ALA A 441 -3.07 -11.58 -45.79
#